data_AF-A0A919G9N7-F1
#
_entry.id   AF-A0A919G9N7-F1
#
_cell.length_a   1.000
_cell.length_b   1.000
_cell.length_c   1.000
_cell.angle_alpha   90.00
_cell.angle_beta   90.00
_cell.angle_gamma   90.00
#
_symmetry.space_group_name_H-M   'P 1'
#
loop_
_entity.id
_entity.type
_entity.pdbx_description
1 polymer ?
#
loop_
_entity_poly.entity_id
_entity_poly.type
_entity_poly.pdbx_seq_one_letter_code
_entity_poly.pdbx_strand_id
1 'polypeptide(L)'
;MRKTTPANAVPLTALTVLAVLVASVLTGCARDAERPAGARGPGSAAARPTAPGATAAPGATPGTGAATGTGAATGTGRPPARSRPASPPHTPGGRAKGLWKPRPGLAWQWQLDGRADPSADVPVYDIDGFENSAADVARLHRDGRKVVCYVNVGAWEDFRPDKDAFPRSVRGRPNGWAGERWLDIRRLSVLRPLMERRFDMCRDKGFDAVEPDLVEGYGNETGFPLTARHQLVYNRMIAAIAHERGLSVGLKNDLPQIPRLLADFDFAVNEECAQYDECALLTPFIAAGKAVFHVEYTQPRRSFCPQARRLGLSSMVKKPELGVWREPC
;
A
#
# COMPACT_ATOMS: atom_id res chain seq x y z
N MET A 1 33.27 64.78 -30.26
CA MET A 1 34.23 65.15 -31.33
C MET A 1 35.38 64.15 -31.31
N ARG A 2 36.04 63.88 -32.46
CA ARG A 2 37.10 62.85 -32.68
C ARG A 2 36.52 61.41 -32.57
N LYS A 3 36.68 60.45 -33.51
CA LYS A 3 37.85 59.89 -34.25
C LYS A 3 38.88 59.27 -33.27
N THR A 4 39.37 58.02 -33.37
CA THR A 4 39.80 57.22 -34.55
C THR A 4 39.80 55.68 -34.34
N THR A 5 39.86 54.89 -35.42
CA THR A 5 40.36 53.47 -35.53
C THR A 5 41.93 53.42 -35.58
N PRO A 6 42.71 52.31 -35.80
CA PRO A 6 42.38 50.95 -36.33
C PRO A 6 43.11 49.68 -35.76
N ALA A 7 42.60 48.51 -36.18
CA ALA A 7 43.23 47.24 -36.69
C ALA A 7 44.62 46.63 -36.29
N ASN A 8 44.66 45.29 -36.41
CA ASN A 8 45.74 44.35 -36.84
C ASN A 8 46.76 43.71 -35.85
N ALA A 9 46.73 42.37 -35.75
CA ALA A 9 47.90 41.46 -35.67
C ALA A 9 47.51 40.01 -36.08
N VAL A 10 48.28 39.37 -36.98
CA VAL A 10 48.11 38.06 -37.69
C VAL A 10 49.52 37.65 -38.22
N PRO A 11 49.93 36.37 -38.46
CA PRO A 11 49.25 35.05 -38.53
C PRO A 11 49.63 34.13 -37.33
N LEU A 12 49.67 32.78 -37.27
CA LEU A 12 49.70 31.59 -38.18
C LEU A 12 48.69 30.50 -37.68
N THR A 13 48.48 29.29 -38.25
CA THR A 13 49.26 28.44 -39.18
C THR A 13 48.36 27.51 -40.06
N ALA A 14 48.97 26.87 -41.05
CA ALA A 14 48.41 25.87 -41.98
C ALA A 14 48.16 24.47 -41.33
N LEU A 15 47.10 23.69 -41.66
CA LEU A 15 46.80 22.90 -42.89
C LEU A 15 47.60 21.56 -42.96
N THR A 16 47.09 20.40 -43.42
CA THR A 16 45.94 20.09 -44.31
C THR A 16 45.30 18.71 -44.01
N VAL A 17 44.10 18.45 -44.56
CA VAL A 17 43.28 17.23 -44.44
C VAL A 17 43.49 16.26 -45.63
N LEU A 18 43.35 14.94 -45.42
CA LEU A 18 42.71 14.04 -46.40
C LEU A 18 42.10 12.78 -45.75
N ALA A 19 41.03 12.23 -46.34
CA ALA A 19 40.38 10.99 -45.93
C ALA A 19 39.80 10.22 -47.14
N VAL A 20 39.80 8.89 -47.10
CA VAL A 20 39.19 7.99 -48.12
C VAL A 20 38.61 6.74 -47.43
N LEU A 21 37.46 6.26 -47.91
CA LEU A 21 36.78 5.04 -47.43
C LEU A 21 37.17 3.80 -48.25
N VAL A 22 37.19 2.62 -47.63
CA VAL A 22 36.70 1.34 -48.21
C VAL A 22 36.06 0.51 -47.08
N ALA A 23 35.06 -0.33 -47.39
CA ALA A 23 34.42 -1.26 -46.46
C ALA A 23 34.32 -2.67 -47.07
N SER A 24 34.26 -3.74 -46.24
CA SER A 24 33.58 -5.01 -46.59
C SER A 24 33.39 -5.99 -45.42
N VAL A 25 32.13 -6.40 -45.29
CA VAL A 25 31.51 -7.63 -44.75
C VAL A 25 32.42 -8.87 -44.59
N LEU A 26 32.27 -9.65 -43.49
CA LEU A 26 31.80 -11.06 -43.54
C LEU A 26 31.52 -11.74 -42.17
N THR A 27 30.82 -12.87 -42.25
CA THR A 27 30.10 -13.64 -41.20
C THR A 27 30.99 -14.46 -40.25
N GLY A 28 30.50 -14.72 -39.02
CA GLY A 28 31.03 -15.78 -38.14
C GLY A 28 30.07 -16.16 -37.00
N CYS A 29 29.86 -17.47 -36.77
CA CYS A 29 29.02 -18.00 -35.68
C CYS A 29 29.78 -19.03 -34.84
N ALA A 30 29.92 -18.83 -33.53
CA ALA A 30 30.16 -19.92 -32.56
C ALA A 30 29.99 -19.48 -31.08
N ARG A 31 29.18 -20.26 -30.34
CA ARG A 31 29.34 -20.76 -28.95
C ARG A 31 29.91 -19.86 -27.83
N ASP A 32 29.09 -19.76 -26.78
CA ASP A 32 29.42 -20.04 -25.37
C ASP A 32 30.71 -19.47 -24.75
N ALA A 33 30.54 -18.44 -23.90
CA ALA A 33 31.48 -18.07 -22.85
C ALA A 33 30.73 -17.66 -21.58
N GLU A 34 31.05 -18.30 -20.45
CA GLU A 34 30.51 -17.95 -19.13
C GLU A 34 31.21 -16.73 -18.50
N ARG A 35 30.61 -16.22 -17.41
CA ARG A 35 31.11 -15.24 -16.40
C ARG A 35 30.80 -13.74 -16.66
N PRO A 36 30.76 -12.92 -15.59
CA PRO A 36 30.46 -13.20 -14.18
C PRO A 36 29.34 -12.30 -13.60
N ALA A 37 28.98 -12.53 -12.34
CA ALA A 37 28.12 -11.60 -11.58
C ALA A 37 28.83 -10.25 -11.34
N GLY A 38 28.12 -9.12 -11.49
CA GLY A 38 28.75 -7.80 -11.36
C GLY A 38 27.87 -6.55 -11.48
N ALA A 39 26.54 -6.63 -11.37
CA ALA A 39 25.65 -5.47 -11.47
C ALA A 39 24.69 -5.38 -10.28
N ARG A 40 25.05 -4.61 -9.26
CA ARG A 40 24.09 -4.14 -8.24
C ARG A 40 23.35 -2.93 -8.81
N GLY A 41 22.08 -3.10 -9.15
CA GLY A 41 21.19 -1.94 -9.27
C GLY A 41 21.04 -1.25 -7.90
N PRO A 42 20.60 0.01 -7.84
CA PRO A 42 20.23 0.63 -6.58
C PRO A 42 19.10 -0.20 -5.96
N GLY A 43 19.35 -0.78 -4.79
CA GLY A 43 18.28 -1.39 -4.00
C GLY A 43 17.41 -0.27 -3.44
N SER A 44 16.08 -0.41 -3.56
CA SER A 44 15.12 0.44 -2.86
C SER A 44 15.56 0.59 -1.42
N ALA A 45 15.89 1.81 -1.00
CA ALA A 45 16.51 2.04 0.29
C ALA A 45 15.42 1.99 1.36
N ALA A 46 15.22 0.82 1.97
CA ALA A 46 14.27 0.62 3.05
C ALA A 46 14.44 1.72 4.12
N ALA A 47 13.44 2.61 4.20
CA ALA A 47 13.45 3.73 5.13
C ALA A 47 13.62 3.20 6.55
N ARG A 48 14.69 3.62 7.23
CA ARG A 48 14.98 3.19 8.61
C ARG A 48 14.12 4.01 9.57
N PRO A 49 13.14 3.41 10.27
CA PRO A 49 12.32 4.14 11.22
C PRO A 49 13.08 4.34 12.53
N THR A 50 13.19 5.58 13.00
CA THR A 50 13.57 5.86 14.38
C THR A 50 12.30 5.80 15.25
N ALA A 51 12.03 4.64 15.83
CA ALA A 51 10.80 4.41 16.61
C ALA A 51 10.71 5.30 17.88
N PRO A 52 9.63 6.07 18.06
CA PRO A 52 9.23 6.61 19.36
C PRO A 52 8.77 5.47 20.29
N GLY A 53 9.01 5.59 21.60
CA GLY A 53 8.64 4.56 22.56
C GLY A 53 7.15 4.59 22.95
N ALA A 54 6.42 3.50 22.70
CA ALA A 54 5.06 3.33 23.18
C ALA A 54 5.02 3.19 24.71
N THR A 55 4.22 4.01 25.39
CA THR A 55 4.00 3.95 26.84
C THR A 55 2.76 3.09 27.17
N ALA A 56 2.96 2.04 27.96
CA ALA A 56 1.87 1.15 28.36
C ALA A 56 1.07 1.71 29.55
N ALA A 57 -0.25 1.51 29.54
CA ALA A 57 -1.15 1.72 30.67
C ALA A 57 -2.02 0.46 30.92
N PRO A 58 -2.44 0.15 32.17
CA PRO A 58 -2.77 -1.24 32.52
C PRO A 58 -4.25 -1.50 32.88
N GLY A 59 -4.63 -2.78 32.76
CA GLY A 59 -5.48 -3.45 33.76
C GLY A 59 -6.99 -3.47 33.54
N ALA A 60 -7.52 -4.64 33.16
CA ALA A 60 -8.92 -5.00 33.38
C ALA A 60 -8.99 -6.47 33.84
N THR A 61 -9.70 -6.75 34.93
CA THR A 61 -9.85 -8.09 35.52
C THR A 61 -11.05 -8.84 34.92
N PRO A 62 -10.92 -10.15 34.62
CA PRO A 62 -12.05 -10.98 34.25
C PRO A 62 -12.78 -11.50 35.50
N GLY A 63 -14.05 -11.13 35.66
CA GLY A 63 -14.94 -11.71 36.67
C GLY A 63 -15.39 -13.11 36.28
N THR A 64 -15.34 -14.06 37.21
CA THR A 64 -15.82 -15.43 37.02
C THR A 64 -17.32 -15.56 37.24
N GLY A 65 -17.99 -16.37 36.43
CA GLY A 65 -19.43 -16.60 36.52
C GLY A 65 -19.84 -17.89 35.82
N ALA A 66 -19.76 -19.01 36.54
CA ALA A 66 -20.23 -20.32 36.07
C ALA A 66 -21.44 -20.77 36.90
N ALA A 67 -22.51 -21.19 36.22
CA ALA A 67 -23.66 -21.85 36.83
C ALA A 67 -24.20 -22.91 35.88
N THR A 68 -24.46 -24.11 36.40
CA THR A 68 -24.97 -25.27 35.66
C THR A 68 -26.50 -25.32 35.69
N GLY A 69 -27.10 -25.99 34.70
CA GLY A 69 -28.55 -26.21 34.63
C GLY A 69 -28.89 -27.45 33.82
N THR A 70 -28.87 -28.62 34.46
CA THR A 70 -29.35 -29.88 33.89
C THR A 70 -30.85 -30.05 34.09
N GLY A 71 -31.56 -30.56 33.07
CA GLY A 71 -32.98 -30.87 33.18
C GLY A 71 -33.52 -31.52 31.91
N ALA A 72 -33.80 -32.83 31.97
CA ALA A 72 -34.37 -33.58 30.86
C ALA A 72 -35.38 -34.62 31.37
N ALA A 73 -36.61 -34.61 30.85
CA ALA A 73 -37.49 -35.78 30.76
C ALA A 73 -38.71 -35.54 29.84
N THR A 74 -38.90 -36.49 28.91
CA THR A 74 -40.20 -37.01 28.40
C THR A 74 -41.39 -36.09 28.12
N GLY A 75 -41.81 -36.06 26.85
CA GLY A 75 -43.16 -35.65 26.42
C GLY A 75 -43.51 -36.21 25.04
N THR A 76 -44.12 -37.39 24.97
CA THR A 76 -44.44 -38.09 23.70
C THR A 76 -45.74 -37.59 23.07
N GLY A 77 -45.64 -36.70 22.07
CA GLY A 77 -46.79 -36.26 21.28
C GLY A 77 -46.41 -36.01 19.82
N ARG A 78 -47.05 -36.72 18.88
CA ARG A 78 -46.82 -36.58 17.43
C ARG A 78 -47.61 -35.38 16.88
N PRO A 79 -46.98 -34.28 16.41
CA PRO A 79 -47.70 -33.16 15.83
C PRO A 79 -48.24 -33.51 14.43
N PRO A 80 -49.35 -32.90 13.97
CA PRO A 80 -49.78 -32.98 12.58
C PRO A 80 -48.81 -32.23 11.67
N ALA A 81 -48.73 -32.66 10.41
CA ALA A 81 -47.87 -32.03 9.40
C ALA A 81 -48.33 -30.58 9.12
N ARG A 82 -47.55 -29.60 9.59
CA ARG A 82 -47.81 -28.19 9.30
C ARG A 82 -47.21 -27.83 7.94
N SER A 83 -48.04 -27.28 7.04
CA SER A 83 -47.61 -26.70 5.77
C SER A 83 -46.57 -25.61 6.02
N ARG A 84 -45.40 -25.71 5.36
CA ARG A 84 -44.33 -24.70 5.47
C ARG A 84 -44.84 -23.35 4.94
N PRO A 85 -44.75 -22.25 5.70
CA PRO A 85 -45.04 -20.92 5.17
C PRO A 85 -44.16 -20.65 3.93
N ALA A 86 -44.73 -19.98 2.93
CA ALA A 86 -43.93 -19.44 1.84
C ALA A 86 -43.00 -18.35 2.40
N SER A 87 -41.72 -18.41 2.05
CA SER A 87 -40.79 -17.31 2.34
C SER A 87 -41.32 -16.02 1.68
N PRO A 88 -41.27 -14.86 2.36
CA PRO A 88 -41.63 -13.61 1.71
C PRO A 88 -40.71 -13.37 0.49
N PRO A 89 -41.22 -12.74 -0.59
CA PRO A 89 -40.40 -12.43 -1.74
C PRO A 89 -39.21 -11.57 -1.30
N HIS A 90 -38.01 -11.94 -1.75
CA HIS A 90 -36.83 -11.13 -1.47
C HIS A 90 -36.93 -9.82 -2.26
N THR A 91 -37.29 -8.74 -1.56
CA THR A 91 -37.18 -7.37 -2.09
C THR A 91 -35.75 -7.18 -2.61
N PRO A 92 -35.54 -6.71 -3.86
CA PRO A 92 -34.21 -6.40 -4.38
C PRO A 92 -33.57 -5.23 -3.59
N GLY A 93 -32.88 -5.58 -2.51
CA GLY A 93 -32.41 -4.70 -1.45
C GLY A 93 -31.24 -3.81 -1.87
N GLY A 94 -31.54 -2.77 -2.64
CA GLY A 94 -30.59 -1.75 -3.05
C GLY A 94 -29.86 -2.06 -4.35
N ARG A 95 -29.54 -1.00 -5.11
CA ARG A 95 -28.49 -1.09 -6.13
C ARG A 95 -27.19 -1.39 -5.41
N ALA A 96 -26.41 -2.34 -5.92
CA ALA A 96 -25.02 -2.51 -5.49
C ALA A 96 -24.31 -1.15 -5.66
N LYS A 97 -23.82 -0.58 -4.55
CA LYS A 97 -22.95 0.61 -4.61
C LYS A 97 -21.70 0.17 -5.38
N GLY A 98 -21.45 0.79 -6.52
CA GLY A 98 -20.27 0.48 -7.32
C GLY A 98 -18.99 0.72 -6.53
N LEU A 99 -18.02 -0.19 -6.69
CA LEU A 99 -16.68 -0.13 -6.09
C LEU A 99 -16.09 1.30 -6.20
N TRP A 100 -15.73 1.90 -5.07
CA TRP A 100 -15.29 3.31 -5.04
C TRP A 100 -13.87 3.44 -5.60
N LYS A 101 -13.74 3.75 -6.89
CA LYS A 101 -12.43 3.99 -7.52
C LYS A 101 -11.97 5.43 -7.28
N PRO A 102 -10.89 5.68 -6.51
CA PRO A 102 -10.42 7.02 -6.22
C PRO A 102 -9.77 7.64 -7.47
N ARG A 103 -10.00 8.93 -7.72
CA ARG A 103 -9.47 9.65 -8.89
C ARG A 103 -8.28 10.54 -8.53
N PRO A 104 -7.36 10.86 -9.47
CA PRO A 104 -6.29 11.81 -9.27
C PRO A 104 -6.75 13.15 -8.65
N GLY A 105 -5.90 13.76 -7.82
CA GLY A 105 -6.16 15.06 -7.21
C GLY A 105 -7.12 15.09 -6.01
N LEU A 106 -7.59 13.93 -5.51
CA LEU A 106 -8.33 13.87 -4.24
C LEU A 106 -7.40 14.25 -3.07
N ALA A 107 -7.73 15.32 -2.34
CA ALA A 107 -7.05 15.65 -1.09
C ALA A 107 -7.35 14.60 -0.01
N TRP A 108 -6.39 14.35 0.88
CA TRP A 108 -6.47 13.26 1.86
C TRP A 108 -5.78 13.57 3.18
N GLN A 109 -6.05 12.73 4.18
CA GLN A 109 -5.36 12.62 5.45
C GLN A 109 -4.99 11.15 5.66
N TRP A 110 -3.76 10.89 6.10
CA TRP A 110 -3.30 9.61 6.59
C TRP A 110 -3.13 9.75 8.10
N GLN A 111 -3.82 8.93 8.90
CA GLN A 111 -3.64 8.92 10.35
C GLN A 111 -3.70 7.49 10.90
N LEU A 112 -2.53 6.92 11.18
CA LEU A 112 -2.41 5.55 11.69
C LEU A 112 -2.23 5.49 13.22
N ASP A 113 -1.75 6.58 13.84
CA ASP A 113 -1.70 6.73 15.29
C ASP A 113 -3.10 7.04 15.85
N GLY A 114 -3.68 6.06 16.53
CA GLY A 114 -4.89 6.20 17.34
C GLY A 114 -6.20 6.34 16.56
N ARG A 115 -7.17 6.98 17.23
CA ARG A 115 -8.48 7.25 16.64
C ARG A 115 -8.47 8.46 15.72
N ALA A 116 -9.13 8.31 14.57
CA ALA A 116 -9.23 9.29 13.52
C ALA A 116 -9.81 10.63 14.00
N ASP A 117 -8.98 11.67 13.98
CA ASP A 117 -9.34 13.05 14.27
C ASP A 117 -10.01 13.68 13.03
N PRO A 118 -11.28 14.12 13.11
CA PRO A 118 -12.01 14.63 11.95
C PRO A 118 -11.67 16.08 11.55
N SER A 119 -10.72 16.76 12.21
CA SER A 119 -10.44 18.19 11.98
C SER A 119 -9.87 18.54 10.59
N ALA A 120 -9.28 17.59 9.87
CA ALA A 120 -8.84 17.82 8.50
C ALA A 120 -10.06 17.80 7.55
N ASP A 121 -10.38 18.95 6.96
CA ASP A 121 -11.37 19.04 5.88
C ASP A 121 -10.78 18.48 4.58
N VAL A 122 -10.99 17.17 4.36
CA VAL A 122 -10.56 16.41 3.18
C VAL A 122 -11.56 15.31 2.83
N PRO A 123 -11.78 15.00 1.54
CA PRO A 123 -12.73 13.99 1.10
C PRO A 123 -12.26 12.54 1.35
N VAL A 124 -10.99 12.30 1.66
CA VAL A 124 -10.45 10.96 1.92
C VAL A 124 -9.67 10.93 3.24
N TYR A 125 -9.94 9.91 4.05
CA TYR A 125 -9.21 9.53 5.25
C TYR A 125 -8.67 8.11 5.07
N ASP A 126 -7.41 7.90 5.45
CA ASP A 126 -6.78 6.58 5.53
C ASP A 126 -6.29 6.36 6.96
N ILE A 127 -6.84 5.34 7.63
CA ILE A 127 -6.79 5.20 9.09
C ILE A 127 -6.67 3.74 9.53
N ASP A 128 -6.07 3.50 10.70
CA ASP A 128 -5.85 2.14 11.21
C ASP A 128 -7.15 1.34 11.35
N GLY A 129 -7.18 0.20 10.66
CA GLY A 129 -8.34 -0.68 10.54
C GLY A 129 -8.73 -1.40 11.83
N PHE A 130 -7.82 -1.56 12.80
CA PHE A 130 -8.10 -2.19 14.09
C PHE A 130 -8.55 -1.17 15.13
N GLU A 131 -7.83 -0.06 15.29
CA GLU A 131 -8.01 0.93 16.37
C GLU A 131 -9.26 1.79 16.19
N ASN A 132 -9.69 2.00 14.95
CA ASN A 132 -10.89 2.76 14.61
C ASN A 132 -12.14 1.86 14.59
N SER A 133 -13.25 2.33 15.15
CA SER A 133 -14.50 1.57 15.21
C SER A 133 -15.43 1.86 14.03
N ALA A 134 -16.46 1.02 13.85
CA ALA A 134 -17.54 1.29 12.88
C ALA A 134 -18.23 2.65 13.12
N ALA A 135 -18.25 3.15 14.37
CA ALA A 135 -18.79 4.47 14.71
C ALA A 135 -17.86 5.63 14.31
N ASP A 136 -16.55 5.38 14.19
CA ASP A 136 -15.56 6.35 13.70
C ASP A 136 -15.62 6.45 12.16
N VAL A 137 -15.70 5.31 11.46
CA VAL A 137 -15.95 5.26 10.01
C VAL A 137 -17.28 5.94 9.69
N ALA A 138 -18.36 5.57 10.39
CA ALA A 138 -19.67 6.17 10.21
C ALA A 138 -19.73 7.66 10.59
N ARG A 139 -18.78 8.19 11.40
CA ARG A 139 -18.63 9.64 11.64
C ARG A 139 -18.12 10.31 10.37
N LEU A 140 -16.97 9.88 9.86
CA LEU A 140 -16.37 10.41 8.63
C LEU A 140 -17.32 10.32 7.42
N HIS A 141 -18.12 9.24 7.32
CA HIS A 141 -19.16 9.09 6.29
C HIS A 141 -20.31 10.10 6.39
N ARG A 142 -20.71 10.54 7.60
CA ARG A 142 -21.71 11.61 7.76
C ARG A 142 -21.19 12.95 7.27
N ASP A 143 -19.89 13.17 7.41
CA ASP A 143 -19.17 14.34 6.90
C ASP A 143 -18.86 14.23 5.39
N GLY A 144 -19.47 13.26 4.69
CA GLY A 144 -19.35 13.05 3.24
C GLY A 144 -18.05 12.40 2.77
N ARG A 145 -17.17 12.00 3.70
CA ARG A 145 -15.81 11.52 3.41
C ARG A 145 -15.78 10.05 3.02
N LYS A 146 -14.68 9.64 2.40
CA LYS A 146 -14.32 8.25 2.11
C LYS A 146 -13.24 7.76 3.06
N VAL A 147 -13.33 6.49 3.47
CA VAL A 147 -12.45 5.93 4.49
C VAL A 147 -11.76 4.67 3.98
N VAL A 148 -10.43 4.71 3.95
CA VAL A 148 -9.53 3.59 3.65
C VAL A 148 -9.11 2.93 4.97
N CYS A 149 -9.04 1.60 4.97
CA CYS A 149 -8.70 0.77 6.11
C CYS A 149 -7.23 0.34 6.00
N TYR A 150 -6.34 0.96 6.78
CA TYR A 150 -4.96 0.49 6.87
C TYR A 150 -4.90 -0.89 7.54
N VAL A 151 -4.21 -1.82 6.89
CA VAL A 151 -3.97 -3.17 7.37
C VAL A 151 -2.59 -3.63 6.90
N ASN A 152 -1.68 -3.91 7.83
CA ASN A 152 -0.42 -4.58 7.49
C ASN A 152 -0.70 -6.00 6.98
N VAL A 153 -0.21 -6.34 5.78
CA VAL A 153 -0.35 -7.68 5.18
C VAL A 153 0.99 -8.34 4.87
N GLY A 154 2.10 -7.60 4.91
CA GLY A 154 3.45 -8.10 4.71
C GLY A 154 4.20 -8.49 5.99
N ALA A 155 3.76 -8.02 7.16
CA ALA A 155 4.30 -8.38 8.46
C ALA A 155 3.25 -8.96 9.43
N TRP A 156 3.76 -9.63 10.45
CA TRP A 156 3.08 -9.97 11.69
C TRP A 156 3.46 -8.95 12.75
N GLU A 157 2.46 -8.51 13.51
CA GLU A 157 2.55 -7.46 14.54
C GLU A 157 2.20 -8.06 15.91
N ASP A 158 3.07 -7.94 16.92
CA ASP A 158 2.86 -8.56 18.24
C ASP A 158 1.86 -7.84 19.16
N PHE A 159 1.38 -6.66 18.73
CA PHE A 159 0.38 -5.84 19.40
C PHE A 159 -1.06 -6.06 18.88
N ARG A 160 -1.25 -6.74 17.74
CA ARG A 160 -2.59 -6.94 17.15
C ARG A 160 -3.38 -8.06 17.83
N PRO A 161 -4.72 -7.95 17.92
CA PRO A 161 -5.54 -8.95 18.60
C PRO A 161 -5.57 -10.32 17.91
N ASP A 162 -5.21 -10.41 16.63
CA ASP A 162 -5.15 -11.67 15.87
C ASP A 162 -3.76 -12.32 15.82
N LYS A 163 -2.76 -11.74 16.51
CA LYS A 163 -1.34 -12.15 16.49
C LYS A 163 -1.11 -13.65 16.72
N ASP A 164 -1.92 -14.30 17.56
CA ASP A 164 -1.73 -15.70 17.94
C ASP A 164 -2.27 -16.68 16.88
N ALA A 165 -3.08 -16.20 15.94
CA ALA A 165 -3.56 -16.98 14.80
C ALA A 165 -2.48 -17.17 13.71
N PHE A 166 -1.37 -16.42 13.75
CA PHE A 166 -0.24 -16.57 12.84
C PHE A 166 0.74 -17.63 13.35
N PRO A 167 0.90 -18.79 12.70
CA PRO A 167 1.85 -19.81 13.16
C PRO A 167 3.30 -19.31 13.07
N ARG A 168 4.19 -19.77 13.97
CA ARG A 168 5.61 -19.36 13.96
C ARG A 168 6.30 -19.65 12.62
N SER A 169 5.83 -20.64 11.86
CA SER A 169 6.38 -21.03 10.56
C SER A 169 6.15 -20.02 9.42
N VAL A 170 5.35 -18.96 9.61
CA VAL A 170 5.24 -17.85 8.64
C VAL A 170 5.93 -16.57 9.12
N ARG A 171 6.51 -16.54 10.32
CA ARG A 171 7.08 -15.33 10.94
C ARG A 171 8.60 -15.29 10.79
N GLY A 172 9.09 -14.27 10.09
CA GLY A 172 10.49 -14.13 9.69
C GLY A 172 11.33 -13.25 10.61
N ARG A 173 12.28 -12.54 10.00
CA ARG A 173 13.11 -11.53 10.66
C ARG A 173 12.27 -10.28 11.02
N PRO A 174 12.68 -9.51 12.04
CA PRO A 174 12.15 -8.16 12.24
C PRO A 174 12.36 -7.31 10.99
N ASN A 175 11.42 -6.41 10.68
CA ASN A 175 11.51 -5.52 9.52
C ASN A 175 12.23 -4.19 9.81
N GLY A 176 12.29 -3.78 11.08
CA GLY A 176 12.84 -2.51 11.53
C GLY A 176 11.93 -1.80 12.53
N TRP A 177 10.63 -2.09 12.49
CA TRP A 177 9.64 -1.61 13.45
C TRP A 177 9.59 -2.49 14.70
N ALA A 178 9.21 -1.90 15.84
CA ALA A 178 9.07 -2.62 17.10
C ALA A 178 7.82 -3.53 17.07
N GLY A 179 7.95 -4.75 17.57
CA GLY A 179 6.86 -5.74 17.55
C GLY A 179 6.61 -6.44 16.20
N GLU A 180 7.21 -5.96 15.11
CA GLU A 180 6.94 -6.46 13.76
C GLU A 180 7.94 -7.48 13.21
N ARG A 181 7.45 -8.39 12.34
CA ARG A 181 8.24 -9.40 11.62
C ARG A 181 7.66 -9.70 10.25
N TRP A 182 8.50 -9.74 9.22
CA TRP A 182 8.11 -10.12 7.85
C TRP A 182 7.40 -11.49 7.77
N LEU A 183 6.44 -11.61 6.85
CA LEU A 183 5.68 -12.84 6.59
C LEU A 183 6.27 -13.67 5.43
N ASP A 184 6.17 -15.00 5.53
CA ASP A 184 6.39 -15.88 4.39
C ASP A 184 5.19 -15.86 3.43
N ILE A 185 5.10 -14.83 2.58
CA ILE A 185 4.02 -14.61 1.60
C ILE A 185 3.81 -15.78 0.62
N ARG A 186 4.74 -16.75 0.55
CA ARG A 186 4.57 -17.99 -0.23
C ARG A 186 3.53 -18.94 0.40
N ARG A 187 3.21 -18.77 1.69
CA ARG A 187 2.31 -19.64 2.47
C ARG A 187 0.85 -19.22 2.34
N LEU A 188 0.39 -19.06 1.10
CA LEU A 188 -0.94 -18.54 0.74
C LEU A 188 -2.10 -19.23 1.46
N SER A 189 -2.06 -20.56 1.62
CA SER A 189 -3.10 -21.32 2.33
C SER A 189 -3.18 -21.06 3.84
N VAL A 190 -2.14 -20.46 4.43
CA VAL A 190 -2.12 -19.99 5.82
C VAL A 190 -2.54 -18.52 5.88
N LEU A 191 -2.02 -17.69 4.97
CA LEU A 191 -2.21 -16.23 5.01
C LEU A 191 -3.56 -15.77 4.44
N ARG A 192 -4.11 -16.42 3.41
CA ARG A 192 -5.43 -16.09 2.84
C ARG A 192 -6.53 -15.99 3.92
N PRO A 193 -6.78 -17.01 4.77
CA PRO A 193 -7.82 -16.91 5.80
C PRO A 193 -7.51 -15.91 6.93
N LEU A 194 -6.26 -15.46 7.09
CA LEU A 194 -5.92 -14.38 8.02
C LEU A 194 -6.29 -13.02 7.42
N MET A 195 -5.88 -12.77 6.17
CA MET A 195 -6.14 -11.51 5.47
C MET A 195 -7.62 -11.36 5.10
N GLU A 196 -8.30 -12.46 4.78
CA GLU A 196 -9.76 -12.51 4.67
C GLU A 196 -10.45 -11.96 5.92
N ARG A 197 -10.08 -12.44 7.12
CA ARG A 197 -10.64 -11.93 8.38
C ARG A 197 -10.31 -10.46 8.66
N ARG A 198 -9.08 -10.01 8.34
CA ARG A 198 -8.69 -8.60 8.47
C ARG A 198 -9.53 -7.70 7.54
N PHE A 199 -9.84 -8.14 6.32
CA PHE A 199 -10.67 -7.37 5.39
C PHE A 199 -12.18 -7.55 5.63
N ASP A 200 -12.62 -8.67 6.22
CA ASP A 200 -13.97 -8.83 6.75
C ASP A 200 -14.24 -7.78 7.83
N MET A 201 -13.29 -7.56 8.75
CA MET A 201 -13.35 -6.46 9.73
C MET A 201 -13.47 -5.08 9.05
N CYS A 202 -12.70 -4.79 8.00
CA CYS A 202 -12.82 -3.52 7.26
C CYS A 202 -14.22 -3.35 6.63
N ARG A 203 -14.75 -4.40 5.98
CA ARG A 203 -16.11 -4.38 5.41
C ARG A 203 -17.16 -4.16 6.49
N ASP A 204 -17.07 -4.88 7.60
CA ASP A 204 -18.09 -4.88 8.65
C ASP A 204 -18.04 -3.61 9.52
N LYS A 205 -16.89 -2.94 9.57
CA LYS A 205 -16.75 -1.55 10.09
C LYS A 205 -17.22 -0.49 9.08
N GLY A 206 -17.51 -0.86 7.83
CA GLY A 206 -18.08 0.01 6.81
C GLY A 206 -17.07 0.84 6.00
N PHE A 207 -15.79 0.47 5.97
CA PHE A 207 -14.79 1.15 5.15
C PHE A 207 -15.11 1.06 3.65
N ASP A 208 -14.59 2.00 2.86
CA ASP A 208 -14.75 2.01 1.39
C ASP A 208 -13.61 1.28 0.65
N ALA A 209 -12.46 1.15 1.30
CA ALA A 209 -11.23 0.61 0.72
C ALA A 209 -10.28 0.04 1.78
N VAL A 210 -9.18 -0.57 1.34
CA VAL A 210 -8.06 -1.02 2.18
C VAL A 210 -6.72 -0.48 1.67
N GLU A 211 -5.81 -0.14 2.59
CA GLU A 211 -4.37 0.01 2.34
C GLU A 211 -3.67 -1.26 2.87
N PRO A 212 -3.31 -2.22 2.00
CA PRO A 212 -2.52 -3.38 2.36
C PRO A 212 -1.03 -3.02 2.43
N ASP A 213 -0.49 -2.92 3.64
CA ASP A 213 0.90 -2.48 3.86
C ASP A 213 1.92 -3.62 3.78
N LEU A 214 3.17 -3.25 3.48
CA LEU A 214 4.35 -4.12 3.30
C LEU A 214 4.25 -5.13 2.13
N VAL A 215 3.62 -4.71 1.03
CA VAL A 215 3.43 -5.52 -0.20
C VAL A 215 4.62 -5.50 -1.17
N GLU A 216 5.79 -5.05 -0.73
CA GLU A 216 7.09 -5.04 -1.45
C GLU A 216 8.18 -5.91 -0.80
N GLY A 217 7.81 -6.79 0.15
CA GLY A 217 8.75 -7.59 0.97
C GLY A 217 9.81 -8.41 0.22
N TYR A 218 9.63 -8.77 -1.05
CA TYR A 218 10.68 -9.38 -1.88
C TYR A 218 11.95 -8.54 -2.07
N GLY A 219 11.87 -7.21 -1.88
CA GLY A 219 13.04 -6.31 -1.90
C GLY A 219 13.85 -6.32 -0.61
N ASN A 220 13.37 -7.02 0.44
CA ASN A 220 13.85 -6.89 1.81
C ASN A 220 14.44 -8.19 2.38
N GLU A 221 15.30 -8.07 3.40
CA GLU A 221 15.89 -9.20 4.14
C GLU A 221 14.88 -9.87 5.11
N THR A 222 13.79 -10.43 4.57
CA THR A 222 12.68 -11.02 5.34
C THR A 222 13.04 -12.26 6.16
N GLY A 223 14.14 -12.93 5.82
CA GLY A 223 14.49 -14.26 6.33
C GLY A 223 13.88 -15.41 5.52
N PHE A 224 13.08 -15.12 4.49
CA PHE A 224 12.57 -16.09 3.52
C PHE A 224 13.11 -15.78 2.12
N PRO A 225 13.30 -16.79 1.24
CA PRO A 225 13.69 -16.57 -0.15
C PRO A 225 12.47 -16.11 -0.97
N LEU A 226 12.05 -14.87 -0.71
CA LEU A 226 11.03 -14.19 -1.49
C LEU A 226 11.59 -13.77 -2.86
N THR A 227 10.69 -13.56 -3.81
CA THR A 227 11.02 -13.13 -5.18
C THR A 227 9.93 -12.21 -5.68
N ALA A 228 10.21 -11.38 -6.69
CA ALA A 228 9.19 -10.56 -7.33
C ALA A 228 7.99 -11.41 -7.81
N ARG A 229 8.22 -12.66 -8.27
CA ARG A 229 7.13 -13.59 -8.64
C ARG A 229 6.29 -14.02 -7.43
N HIS A 230 6.89 -14.22 -6.26
CA HIS A 230 6.13 -14.51 -5.03
C HIS A 230 5.25 -13.32 -4.63
N GLN A 231 5.79 -12.10 -4.73
CA GLN A 231 5.05 -10.86 -4.48
C GLN A 231 3.89 -10.67 -5.46
N LEU A 232 4.12 -10.81 -6.77
CA LEU A 232 3.08 -10.75 -7.82
C LEU A 232 1.91 -11.72 -7.59
N VAL A 233 2.12 -12.85 -6.91
CA VAL A 233 1.05 -13.81 -6.58
C VAL A 233 0.33 -13.39 -5.30
N TYR A 234 1.08 -12.93 -4.28
CA TYR A 234 0.49 -12.45 -3.03
C TYR A 234 -0.34 -11.18 -3.23
N ASN A 235 0.20 -10.16 -3.92
CA ASN A 235 -0.45 -8.87 -4.11
C ASN A 235 -1.78 -9.01 -4.88
N ARG A 236 -1.86 -9.92 -5.86
CA ARG A 236 -3.12 -10.24 -6.55
C ARG A 236 -4.12 -11.00 -5.68
N MET A 237 -3.65 -11.89 -4.81
CA MET A 237 -4.51 -12.56 -3.83
C MET A 237 -5.11 -11.52 -2.87
N ILE A 238 -4.31 -10.58 -2.37
CA ILE A 238 -4.76 -9.48 -1.52
C ILE A 238 -5.79 -8.58 -2.23
N ALA A 239 -5.52 -8.18 -3.47
CA ALA A 239 -6.47 -7.40 -4.27
C ALA A 239 -7.81 -8.13 -4.48
N ALA A 240 -7.75 -9.42 -4.83
CA ALA A 240 -8.94 -10.25 -4.97
C ALA A 240 -9.76 -10.37 -3.66
N ILE A 241 -9.10 -10.57 -2.51
CA ILE A 241 -9.75 -10.65 -1.18
C ILE A 241 -10.50 -9.35 -0.84
N ALA A 242 -9.99 -8.18 -1.26
CA ALA A 242 -10.66 -6.89 -1.10
C ALA A 242 -11.86 -6.74 -2.05
N HIS A 243 -11.68 -7.05 -3.33
CA HIS A 243 -12.76 -6.99 -4.34
C HIS A 243 -13.89 -7.98 -4.06
N GLU A 244 -13.59 -9.18 -3.56
CA GLU A 244 -14.56 -10.17 -3.04
C GLU A 244 -15.46 -9.58 -1.92
N ARG A 245 -15.01 -8.52 -1.24
CA ARG A 245 -15.70 -7.84 -0.13
C ARG A 245 -16.32 -6.50 -0.53
N GLY A 246 -16.19 -6.09 -1.79
CA GLY A 246 -16.63 -4.78 -2.29
C GLY A 246 -15.77 -3.60 -1.85
N LEU A 247 -14.57 -3.87 -1.32
CA LEU A 247 -13.59 -2.88 -0.88
C LEU A 247 -12.62 -2.59 -2.03
N SER A 248 -12.35 -1.31 -2.31
CA SER A 248 -11.27 -0.94 -3.23
C SER A 248 -9.91 -1.18 -2.59
N VAL A 249 -8.84 -1.35 -3.39
CA VAL A 249 -7.52 -1.71 -2.87
C VAL A 249 -6.41 -0.78 -3.39
N GLY A 250 -5.62 -0.23 -2.47
CA GLY A 250 -4.43 0.55 -2.78
C GLY A 250 -3.21 -0.33 -2.99
N LEU A 251 -2.36 -0.03 -3.98
CA LEU A 251 -1.00 -0.59 -4.01
C LEU A 251 -0.12 0.30 -3.14
N LYS A 252 0.30 -0.21 -1.97
CA LYS A 252 1.30 0.44 -1.13
C LYS A 252 2.69 0.18 -1.71
N ASN A 253 3.39 1.23 -2.13
CA ASN A 253 4.72 1.15 -2.74
C ASN A 253 4.78 0.11 -3.89
N ASP A 254 5.72 -0.86 -3.85
CA ASP A 254 6.04 -1.83 -4.92
C ASP A 254 6.10 -1.24 -6.35
N LEU A 255 6.71 -0.06 -6.47
CA LEU A 255 6.85 0.71 -7.72
C LEU A 255 7.41 -0.14 -8.90
N PRO A 256 8.40 -1.03 -8.71
CA PRO A 256 8.90 -1.90 -9.79
C PRO A 256 7.87 -2.88 -10.39
N GLN A 257 6.79 -3.22 -9.67
CA GLN A 257 5.76 -4.15 -10.13
C GLN A 257 4.49 -3.47 -10.68
N ILE A 258 4.41 -2.15 -10.65
CA ILE A 258 3.28 -1.38 -11.21
C ILE A 258 2.90 -1.83 -12.64
N PRO A 259 3.84 -2.04 -13.59
CA PRO A 259 3.50 -2.52 -14.95
C PRO A 259 2.83 -3.91 -15.00
N ARG A 260 2.82 -4.65 -13.89
CA ARG A 260 2.18 -5.97 -13.76
C ARG A 260 1.00 -5.97 -12.79
N LEU A 261 0.90 -5.02 -11.86
CA LEU A 261 -0.16 -4.92 -10.85
C LEU A 261 -1.18 -3.81 -11.11
N LEU A 262 -0.93 -2.89 -12.06
CA LEU A 262 -1.81 -1.75 -12.36
C LEU A 262 -3.27 -2.13 -12.68
N ALA A 263 -3.51 -3.33 -13.23
CA ALA A 263 -4.87 -3.81 -13.50
C ALA A 263 -5.59 -4.29 -12.22
N ASP A 264 -4.83 -4.83 -11.27
CA ASP A 264 -5.33 -5.50 -10.06
C ASP A 264 -5.72 -4.49 -8.95
N PHE A 265 -5.11 -3.29 -8.91
CA PHE A 265 -5.30 -2.29 -7.85
C PHE A 265 -6.10 -1.05 -8.29
N ASP A 266 -6.79 -0.38 -7.38
CA ASP A 266 -7.71 0.75 -7.66
C ASP A 266 -7.07 2.14 -7.51
N PHE A 267 -6.03 2.25 -6.69
CA PHE A 267 -5.23 3.44 -6.43
C PHE A 267 -3.83 3.02 -5.95
N ALA A 268 -2.93 3.97 -5.71
CA ALA A 268 -1.68 3.71 -5.01
C ALA A 268 -1.54 4.60 -3.76
N VAL A 269 -0.85 4.08 -2.76
CA VAL A 269 -0.31 4.83 -1.62
C VAL A 269 1.21 4.70 -1.68
N ASN A 270 1.94 5.79 -1.52
CA ASN A 270 3.40 5.75 -1.58
C ASN A 270 4.08 6.73 -0.63
N GLU A 271 5.22 6.31 -0.12
CA GLU A 271 6.15 7.10 0.67
C GLU A 271 7.39 7.44 -0.15
N GLU A 272 7.90 8.66 0.03
CA GLU A 272 9.27 9.08 -0.30
C GLU A 272 9.69 8.94 -1.79
N CYS A 273 8.76 9.00 -2.75
CA CYS A 273 9.16 8.91 -4.17
C CYS A 273 9.97 10.12 -4.68
N ALA A 274 9.95 11.27 -4.01
CA ALA A 274 10.77 12.42 -4.41
C ALA A 274 12.11 12.45 -3.66
N GLN A 275 12.16 11.89 -2.45
CA GLN A 275 13.41 11.52 -1.77
C GLN A 275 14.26 10.54 -2.59
N TYR A 276 13.64 9.58 -3.28
CA TYR A 276 14.33 8.54 -4.06
C TYR A 276 14.33 8.75 -5.59
N ASP A 277 13.75 9.85 -6.10
CA ASP A 277 13.53 10.16 -7.54
C ASP A 277 12.74 9.08 -8.33
N GLU A 278 11.84 8.39 -7.63
CA GLU A 278 11.01 7.31 -8.17
C GLU A 278 9.63 7.77 -8.67
N CYS A 279 9.19 9.01 -8.40
CA CYS A 279 7.80 9.44 -8.63
C CYS A 279 7.27 9.26 -10.06
N ALA A 280 8.14 9.20 -11.08
CA ALA A 280 7.75 8.91 -12.45
C ALA A 280 7.10 7.52 -12.60
N LEU A 281 7.50 6.54 -11.78
CA LEU A 281 6.98 5.16 -11.81
C LEU A 281 5.51 5.05 -11.37
N LEU A 282 4.98 6.05 -10.66
CA LEU A 282 3.58 6.12 -10.20
C LEU A 282 2.62 6.65 -11.29
N THR A 283 3.15 7.29 -12.35
CA THR A 283 2.34 7.86 -13.44
C THR A 283 1.39 6.89 -14.16
N PRO A 284 1.63 5.55 -14.24
CA PRO A 284 0.67 4.62 -14.84
C PRO A 284 -0.68 4.57 -14.10
N PHE A 285 -0.72 4.81 -12.78
CA PHE A 285 -1.99 4.95 -12.04
C PHE A 285 -2.75 6.20 -12.48
N ILE A 286 -2.06 7.33 -12.55
CA ILE A 286 -2.63 8.62 -12.99
C ILE A 286 -3.15 8.52 -14.43
N ALA A 287 -2.38 7.92 -15.33
CA ALA A 287 -2.77 7.67 -16.72
C ALA A 287 -3.97 6.71 -16.83
N ALA A 288 -4.12 5.76 -15.90
CA ALA A 288 -5.29 4.88 -15.78
C ALA A 288 -6.49 5.54 -15.06
N GLY A 289 -6.42 6.84 -14.71
CA GLY A 289 -7.49 7.57 -14.03
C GLY A 289 -7.65 7.23 -12.55
N LYS A 290 -6.61 6.67 -11.92
CA LYS A 290 -6.56 6.21 -10.53
C LYS A 290 -5.76 7.17 -9.65
N ALA A 291 -6.19 7.38 -8.40
CA ALA A 291 -5.47 8.23 -7.47
C ALA A 291 -4.07 7.67 -7.13
N VAL A 292 -3.15 8.58 -6.83
CA VAL A 292 -1.91 8.27 -6.11
C VAL A 292 -1.85 9.20 -4.90
N PHE A 293 -1.96 8.60 -3.71
CA PHE A 293 -1.78 9.25 -2.43
C PHE A 293 -0.30 9.15 -2.06
N HIS A 294 0.37 10.28 -1.82
CA HIS A 294 1.82 10.33 -1.64
C HIS A 294 2.22 11.14 -0.40
N VAL A 295 3.22 10.67 0.35
CA VAL A 295 3.82 11.42 1.45
C VAL A 295 5.33 11.49 1.41
N GLU A 296 5.86 12.59 1.92
CA GLU A 296 7.28 12.79 2.23
C GLU A 296 7.46 13.01 3.73
N TYR A 297 8.53 12.44 4.30
CA TYR A 297 8.87 12.62 5.71
C TYR A 297 10.02 13.61 5.92
N THR A 298 10.96 13.68 4.97
CA THR A 298 12.21 14.43 5.11
C THR A 298 12.40 15.50 4.02
N GLN A 299 11.78 15.35 2.84
CA GLN A 299 11.89 16.34 1.78
C GLN A 299 11.17 17.66 2.14
N PRO A 300 11.81 18.83 1.96
CA PRO A 300 11.15 20.11 2.16
C PRO A 300 10.02 20.30 1.14
N ARG A 301 8.80 20.60 1.58
CA ARG A 301 7.60 20.73 0.71
C ARG A 301 7.79 21.47 -0.62
N ARG A 302 8.66 22.49 -0.64
CA ARG A 302 9.01 23.27 -1.84
C ARG A 302 9.82 22.53 -2.91
N SER A 303 10.52 21.42 -2.60
CA SER A 303 11.26 20.62 -3.60
C SER A 303 10.29 19.78 -4.44
N PHE A 304 9.46 18.97 -3.78
CA PHE A 304 8.65 17.95 -4.45
C PHE A 304 7.26 18.42 -4.90
N CYS A 305 6.58 19.34 -4.21
CA CYS A 305 5.22 19.74 -4.61
C CYS A 305 5.08 20.22 -6.07
N PRO A 306 6.04 20.96 -6.66
CA PRO A 306 5.99 21.30 -8.08
C PRO A 306 6.02 20.07 -9.00
N GLN A 307 6.73 19.00 -8.63
CA GLN A 307 6.77 17.73 -9.38
C GLN A 307 5.48 16.93 -9.15
N ALA A 308 5.07 16.74 -7.89
CA ALA A 308 3.84 16.07 -7.52
C ALA A 308 2.61 16.63 -8.26
N ARG A 309 2.43 17.96 -8.26
CA ARG A 309 1.32 18.63 -8.96
C ARG A 309 1.38 18.43 -10.49
N ARG A 310 2.58 18.44 -11.10
CA ARG A 310 2.73 18.12 -12.55
C ARG A 310 2.41 16.66 -12.86
N LEU A 311 2.70 15.75 -11.95
CA LEU A 311 2.44 14.32 -12.09
C LEU A 311 1.02 13.91 -11.64
N GLY A 312 0.22 14.82 -11.08
CA GLY A 312 -1.14 14.55 -10.60
C GLY A 312 -1.24 13.84 -9.23
N LEU A 313 -0.13 13.76 -8.48
CA LEU A 313 -0.05 13.06 -7.20
C LEU A 313 -0.66 13.89 -6.06
N SER A 314 -1.53 13.28 -5.26
CA SER A 314 -2.10 13.87 -4.04
C SER A 314 -1.07 13.84 -2.91
N SER A 315 -0.19 14.84 -2.87
CA SER A 315 1.02 14.82 -2.02
C SER A 315 0.92 15.69 -0.76
N MET A 316 1.58 15.26 0.32
CA MET A 316 1.76 16.07 1.55
C MET A 316 3.05 15.71 2.28
N VAL A 317 3.56 16.60 3.14
CA VAL A 317 4.53 16.23 4.17
C VAL A 317 3.78 15.59 5.34
N LYS A 318 4.29 14.48 5.86
CA LYS A 318 3.88 13.86 7.13
C LYS A 318 5.09 13.80 8.07
N LYS A 319 4.84 13.43 9.32
CA LYS A 319 5.89 12.93 10.21
C LYS A 319 5.80 11.41 10.32
N PRO A 320 6.90 10.70 10.66
CA PRO A 320 6.91 9.24 10.74
C PRO A 320 5.94 8.63 11.76
N GLU A 321 5.50 9.36 12.80
CA GLU A 321 4.49 8.85 13.73
C GLU A 321 3.07 8.76 13.12
N LEU A 322 2.84 9.31 11.93
CA LEU A 322 1.53 9.30 11.23
C LEU A 322 0.33 9.72 12.11
N GLY A 323 0.53 10.60 13.09
CA GLY A 323 -0.53 11.30 13.82
C GLY A 323 -1.21 12.41 13.00
N VAL A 324 -1.99 13.27 13.65
CA VAL A 324 -2.88 14.25 12.98
C VAL A 324 -2.14 15.24 12.04
N TRP A 325 -0.90 15.65 12.36
CA TRP A 325 -0.17 16.68 11.61
C TRP A 325 0.06 16.33 10.13
N ARG A 326 -0.08 17.32 9.23
CA ARG A 326 0.21 17.23 7.79
C ARG A 326 0.53 18.62 7.21
N GLU A 327 1.33 18.68 6.14
CA GLU A 327 1.53 19.90 5.34
C GLU A 327 1.31 19.63 3.83
N PRO A 328 0.13 19.88 3.27
CA PRO A 328 -0.22 19.47 1.90
C PRO A 328 0.40 20.32 0.79
N CYS A 329 0.56 19.68 -0.38
CA CYS A 329 0.76 20.34 -1.67
C CYS A 329 -0.54 20.97 -2.21
#